data_AF-A0A929QXV5-F1
#
_entry.id   AF-A0A929QXV5-F1
#
_cell.length_a   1.000
_cell.length_b   1.000
_cell.length_c   1.000
_cell.angle_alpha   90.00
_cell.angle_beta   90.00
_cell.angle_gamma   90.00
#
_symmetry.space_group_name_H-M   'P 1'
#
loop_
_entity.id
_entity.type
_entity.pdbx_description
1 polymer ?
#
loop_
_entity_poly.entity_id
_entity_poly.type
_entity_poly.pdbx_seq_one_letter_code
_entity_poly.pdbx_strand_id
1 'polypeptide(L)'
;MDTPQKPTVAMVGLTERERESAAAVASLAGVGVVPEGAAPDLVIAGEGAPRAPGSPVPRVSVGPRGQLRLPKDEAVLMRVLVSLALRRASRGLRLLVAGWHGGVGTTALCRALAFSASCPLIDASGHAPGVLRPSDGRAPGVRWADLDAAEAVFLPALASQLPSIRSSPVLAGDRRGCADAADPRLGPVLSALEGAGAARAVVDCGRWDARALRAAQGVGDALVLVGWGDAASALALALDLRRTPVPIPALTLHRRARPDPGLREEAPGPCARYARAGRVWRLVERTLDVAAR
;
A
#
# COMPACT_ATOMS: atom_id res chain seq x y z
N MET A 1 -11.78 -6.55 19.78
CA MET A 1 -10.68 -6.96 18.88
C MET A 1 -11.36 -7.59 17.68
N ASP A 2 -11.59 -6.82 16.62
CA ASP A 2 -12.14 -7.38 15.40
C ASP A 2 -10.99 -8.06 14.65
N THR A 3 -10.96 -9.38 14.71
CA THR A 3 -10.20 -10.22 13.77
C THR A 3 -10.39 -9.67 12.36
N PRO A 4 -9.33 -9.53 11.53
CA PRO A 4 -9.50 -9.10 10.15
C PRO A 4 -10.57 -9.98 9.50
N GLN A 5 -11.70 -9.35 9.16
CA GLN A 5 -12.90 -10.10 8.83
C GLN A 5 -12.67 -10.79 7.50
N LYS A 6 -12.51 -12.12 7.57
CA LYS A 6 -12.34 -13.01 6.42
C LYS A 6 -13.33 -12.58 5.32
N PRO A 7 -12.90 -12.49 4.03
CA PRO A 7 -13.83 -12.19 2.95
C PRO A 7 -15.01 -13.14 2.99
N THR A 8 -16.21 -12.64 2.69
CA THR A 8 -17.46 -13.37 2.88
C THR A 8 -18.26 -13.45 1.59
N VAL A 9 -18.80 -14.65 1.31
CA VAL A 9 -19.70 -14.89 0.18
C VAL A 9 -21.05 -15.38 0.66
N ALA A 10 -22.12 -14.96 0.00
CA ALA A 10 -23.43 -15.59 0.12
C ALA A 10 -23.74 -16.44 -1.12
N MET A 11 -24.41 -17.56 -0.91
CA MET A 11 -24.79 -18.50 -1.97
C MET A 11 -26.30 -18.56 -2.08
N VAL A 12 -26.85 -18.13 -3.22
CA VAL A 12 -28.30 -17.92 -3.37
C VAL A 12 -28.85 -18.66 -4.58
N GLY A 13 -29.88 -19.49 -4.38
CA GLY A 13 -30.57 -20.18 -5.48
C GLY A 13 -29.71 -21.14 -6.31
N LEU A 14 -28.56 -21.59 -5.78
CA LEU A 14 -27.76 -22.66 -6.37
C LEU A 14 -28.41 -24.02 -6.11
N THR A 15 -28.29 -24.95 -7.07
CA THR A 15 -28.56 -26.38 -6.82
C THR A 15 -27.60 -26.93 -5.75
N GLU A 16 -27.95 -28.06 -5.13
CA GLU A 16 -27.13 -28.70 -4.10
C GLU A 16 -25.69 -28.95 -4.58
N ARG A 17 -25.54 -29.52 -5.79
CA ARG A 17 -24.24 -29.80 -6.41
C ARG A 17 -23.42 -28.54 -6.69
N GLU A 18 -24.05 -27.47 -7.17
CA GLU A 18 -23.37 -26.19 -7.41
C GLU A 18 -22.95 -25.53 -6.10
N ARG A 19 -23.77 -25.66 -5.05
CA ARG A 19 -23.49 -25.13 -3.71
C ARG A 19 -22.31 -25.86 -3.06
N GLU A 20 -22.28 -27.18 -3.13
CA GLU A 20 -21.16 -27.99 -2.61
C GLU A 20 -19.85 -27.62 -3.31
N SER A 21 -19.87 -27.55 -4.64
CA SER A 21 -18.73 -27.12 -5.46
C SER A 21 -18.27 -25.71 -5.08
N ALA A 22 -19.18 -24.74 -5.03
CA ALA A 22 -18.85 -23.36 -4.66
C ALA A 22 -18.32 -23.24 -3.21
N ALA A 23 -18.86 -24.02 -2.27
CA ALA A 23 -18.41 -24.06 -0.88
C ALA A 23 -17.01 -24.66 -0.73
N ALA A 24 -16.71 -25.73 -1.46
CA ALA A 24 -15.37 -26.31 -1.51
C ALA A 24 -14.35 -25.29 -2.04
N VAL A 25 -14.66 -24.62 -3.15
CA VAL A 25 -13.78 -23.59 -3.73
C VAL A 25 -13.63 -22.39 -2.80
N ALA A 26 -14.70 -21.94 -2.13
CA ALA A 26 -14.63 -20.83 -1.17
C ALA A 26 -13.77 -21.19 0.05
N SER A 27 -13.89 -22.42 0.56
CA SER A 27 -13.05 -22.92 1.65
C SER A 27 -11.57 -22.93 1.26
N LEU A 28 -11.25 -23.48 0.08
CA LEU A 28 -9.89 -23.51 -0.48
C LEU A 28 -9.32 -22.10 -0.71
N ALA A 29 -10.16 -21.15 -1.13
CA ALA A 29 -9.77 -19.75 -1.33
C ALA A 29 -9.61 -18.96 -0.03
N GLY A 30 -9.89 -19.56 1.14
CA GLY A 30 -9.85 -18.84 2.41
C GLY A 30 -10.95 -17.78 2.51
N VAL A 31 -12.11 -18.01 1.91
CA VAL A 31 -13.31 -17.14 1.96
C VAL A 31 -14.37 -17.79 2.85
N GLY A 32 -15.01 -17.01 3.73
CA GLY A 32 -16.10 -17.47 4.60
C GLY A 32 -17.44 -17.48 3.87
N VAL A 33 -18.30 -18.45 4.18
CA VAL A 33 -19.67 -18.49 3.66
C VAL A 33 -20.61 -17.95 4.73
N VAL A 34 -21.49 -17.02 4.36
CA VAL A 34 -22.48 -16.41 5.24
C VAL A 34 -23.91 -16.75 4.79
N PRO A 35 -24.88 -16.77 5.72
CA PRO A 35 -26.28 -17.03 5.37
C PRO A 35 -26.86 -15.94 4.45
N GLU A 36 -27.90 -16.33 3.72
CA GLU A 36 -28.68 -15.41 2.89
C GLU A 36 -29.34 -14.32 3.76
N GLY A 37 -29.23 -13.05 3.35
CA GLY A 37 -29.68 -11.89 4.14
C GLY A 37 -28.59 -11.21 4.98
N ALA A 38 -27.40 -11.80 5.10
CA ALA A 38 -26.21 -11.10 5.61
C ALA A 38 -25.71 -10.04 4.58
N ALA A 39 -24.70 -9.27 4.95
CA ALA A 39 -24.00 -8.34 4.04
C ALA A 39 -22.67 -8.95 3.53
N PRO A 40 -22.68 -9.84 2.52
CA PRO A 40 -21.48 -10.44 1.95
C PRO A 40 -20.72 -9.46 1.02
N ASP A 41 -19.50 -9.82 0.65
CA ASP A 41 -18.71 -9.08 -0.36
C ASP A 41 -19.00 -9.49 -1.79
N LEU A 42 -19.47 -10.71 -1.96
CA LEU A 42 -19.78 -11.29 -3.25
C LEU A 42 -20.95 -12.25 -3.08
N VAL A 43 -21.88 -12.18 -4.03
CA VAL A 43 -22.97 -13.15 -4.12
C VAL A 43 -22.69 -14.11 -5.27
N ILE A 44 -22.62 -15.41 -4.96
CA ILE A 44 -22.62 -16.48 -5.96
C ILE A 44 -24.06 -16.97 -6.07
N ALA A 45 -24.66 -16.87 -7.24
CA ALA A 45 -26.08 -17.15 -7.33
C ALA A 45 -26.50 -17.90 -8.58
N GLY A 46 -27.45 -18.80 -8.38
CA GLY A 46 -28.00 -19.63 -9.43
C GLY A 46 -28.78 -18.83 -10.47
N GLU A 47 -29.03 -19.49 -11.60
CA GLU A 47 -29.84 -18.95 -12.68
C GLU A 47 -31.26 -18.64 -12.17
N GLY A 48 -31.75 -17.42 -12.48
CA GLY A 48 -33.08 -16.98 -12.05
C GLY A 48 -33.19 -16.53 -10.59
N ALA A 49 -32.13 -16.65 -9.78
CA ALA A 49 -32.17 -16.20 -8.40
C ALA A 49 -32.41 -14.67 -8.32
N PRO A 50 -33.35 -14.21 -7.47
CA PRO A 50 -33.73 -12.80 -7.41
C PRO A 50 -32.54 -11.89 -7.08
N ARG A 51 -32.51 -10.71 -7.68
CA ARG A 51 -31.55 -9.65 -7.37
C ARG A 51 -32.30 -8.55 -6.63
N ALA A 52 -31.84 -8.21 -5.43
CA ALA A 52 -32.35 -7.05 -4.72
C ALA A 52 -32.10 -5.78 -5.57
N PRO A 53 -33.14 -5.01 -5.92
CA PRO A 53 -32.99 -3.78 -6.70
C PRO A 53 -32.03 -2.82 -6.01
N GLY A 54 -31.04 -2.31 -6.74
CA GLY A 54 -30.08 -1.34 -6.21
C GLY A 54 -28.99 -1.91 -5.28
N SER A 55 -28.89 -3.24 -5.10
CA SER A 55 -27.80 -3.82 -4.30
C SER A 55 -26.42 -3.55 -4.96
N PRO A 56 -25.49 -2.89 -4.25
CA PRO A 56 -24.15 -2.58 -4.75
C PRO A 56 -23.19 -3.77 -4.70
N VAL A 57 -23.60 -4.89 -4.10
CA VAL A 57 -22.73 -6.06 -3.90
C VAL A 57 -22.48 -6.77 -5.23
N PRO A 58 -21.21 -7.01 -5.61
CA PRO A 58 -20.86 -7.80 -6.79
C PRO A 58 -21.55 -9.17 -6.78
N ARG A 59 -21.92 -9.64 -7.97
CA ARG A 59 -22.62 -10.92 -8.14
C ARG A 59 -22.08 -11.70 -9.32
N VAL A 60 -21.86 -12.99 -9.11
CA VAL A 60 -21.53 -13.98 -10.14
C VAL A 60 -22.72 -14.90 -10.33
N SER A 61 -23.19 -15.06 -11.56
CA SER A 61 -24.27 -15.98 -11.91
C SER A 61 -23.73 -17.36 -12.28
N VAL A 62 -24.32 -18.41 -11.73
CA VAL A 62 -23.99 -19.81 -11.97
C VAL A 62 -25.18 -20.50 -12.64
N GLY A 63 -24.93 -21.24 -13.70
CA GLY A 63 -25.93 -22.05 -14.38
C GLY A 63 -25.76 -22.06 -15.90
N PRO A 64 -26.64 -22.76 -16.63
CA PRO A 64 -26.57 -22.87 -18.09
C PRO A 64 -26.42 -21.56 -18.86
N ARG A 65 -27.07 -20.49 -18.39
CA ARG A 65 -26.99 -19.12 -18.92
C ARG A 65 -26.24 -18.14 -18.00
N GLY A 66 -25.61 -18.66 -16.94
CA GLY A 66 -24.79 -17.89 -16.01
C GLY A 66 -23.42 -17.54 -16.58
N GLN A 67 -22.66 -16.72 -15.85
CA GLN A 67 -21.25 -16.44 -16.15
C GLN A 67 -20.36 -17.67 -15.93
N LEU A 68 -20.74 -18.55 -15.01
CA LEU A 68 -20.03 -19.78 -14.68
C LEU A 68 -20.97 -20.98 -14.74
N ARG A 69 -20.41 -22.15 -15.04
CA ARG A 69 -21.06 -23.46 -14.93
C ARG A 69 -20.32 -24.30 -13.92
N LEU A 70 -20.88 -24.48 -12.73
CA LEU A 70 -20.28 -25.35 -11.73
C LEU A 70 -20.74 -26.81 -11.92
N PRO A 71 -19.88 -27.80 -11.67
CA PRO A 71 -18.48 -27.69 -11.22
C PRO A 71 -17.46 -27.44 -12.36
N LYS A 72 -17.89 -27.32 -13.61
CA LYS A 72 -16.98 -27.22 -14.77
C LYS A 72 -16.00 -26.03 -14.71
N ASP A 73 -16.43 -24.93 -14.11
CA ASP A 73 -15.66 -23.67 -14.05
C ASP A 73 -15.09 -23.35 -12.65
N GLU A 74 -14.86 -24.37 -11.80
CA GLU A 74 -14.30 -24.21 -10.45
C GLU A 74 -12.98 -23.43 -10.43
N ALA A 75 -12.10 -23.63 -11.41
CA ALA A 75 -10.83 -22.90 -11.50
C ALA A 75 -11.04 -21.40 -11.77
N VAL A 76 -12.08 -21.04 -12.51
CA VAL A 76 -12.44 -19.63 -12.77
C VAL A 76 -13.05 -19.03 -11.50
N LEU A 77 -13.93 -19.77 -10.82
CA LEU A 77 -14.47 -19.36 -9.52
C LEU A 77 -13.36 -19.15 -8.49
N MET A 78 -12.37 -20.05 -8.43
CA MET A 78 -11.21 -19.94 -7.54
C MET A 78 -10.44 -18.64 -7.79
N ARG A 79 -10.18 -18.27 -9.05
CA ARG A 79 -9.52 -17.00 -9.38
C ARG A 79 -10.33 -15.79 -8.92
N VAL A 80 -11.65 -15.82 -9.07
CA VAL A 80 -12.53 -14.75 -8.58
C VAL A 80 -12.48 -14.65 -7.06
N LEU A 81 -12.55 -15.77 -6.35
CA LEU A 81 -12.56 -15.80 -4.88
C LEU A 81 -11.19 -15.46 -4.28
N VAL A 82 -10.09 -15.91 -4.89
CA VAL A 82 -8.73 -15.50 -4.51
C VAL A 82 -8.53 -14.02 -4.79
N SER A 83 -9.02 -13.49 -5.92
CA SER A 83 -8.95 -12.06 -6.21
C SER A 83 -9.77 -11.24 -5.22
N LEU A 84 -10.94 -11.74 -4.81
CA LEU A 84 -11.76 -11.14 -3.74
C LEU A 84 -11.01 -11.17 -2.41
N ALA A 85 -10.38 -12.29 -2.07
CA ALA A 85 -9.59 -12.43 -0.86
C ALA A 85 -8.37 -11.52 -0.85
N LEU A 86 -7.71 -11.31 -1.99
CA LEU A 86 -6.60 -10.37 -2.15
C LEU A 86 -7.06 -8.91 -2.12
N ARG A 87 -8.27 -8.60 -2.63
CA ARG A 87 -8.85 -7.25 -2.57
C ARG A 87 -9.35 -6.88 -1.18
N ARG A 88 -9.89 -7.87 -0.44
CA ARG A 88 -10.41 -7.69 0.92
C ARG A 88 -9.37 -7.96 2.01
N ALA A 89 -8.28 -8.65 1.68
CA ALA A 89 -6.99 -8.41 2.32
C ALA A 89 -6.62 -6.98 1.98
N SER A 90 -7.16 -6.05 2.77
CA SER A 90 -6.84 -4.63 2.72
C SER A 90 -5.34 -4.49 3.00
N ARG A 91 -4.50 -4.69 1.98
CA ARG A 91 -3.09 -4.36 2.13
C ARG A 91 -3.05 -2.88 2.41
N GLY A 92 -2.47 -2.51 3.55
CA GLY A 92 -2.31 -1.12 3.89
C GLY A 92 -1.48 -0.44 2.82
N LEU A 93 -1.87 0.76 2.38
CA LEU A 93 -1.14 1.49 1.35
C LEU A 93 0.27 1.85 1.84
N ARG A 94 1.30 1.26 1.22
CA ARG A 94 2.72 1.51 1.48
C ARG A 94 3.23 2.59 0.53
N LEU A 95 3.14 3.83 0.98
CA LEU A 95 3.58 5.00 0.22
C LEU A 95 5.08 5.21 0.41
N LEU A 96 5.84 5.00 -0.67
CA LEU A 96 7.24 5.36 -0.72
C LEU A 96 7.39 6.84 -1.06
N VAL A 97 8.34 7.52 -0.42
CA VAL A 97 8.65 8.91 -0.71
C VAL A 97 10.16 9.04 -0.90
N ALA A 98 10.58 9.58 -2.04
CA ALA A 98 11.99 9.77 -2.36
C ALA A 98 12.23 11.13 -3.03
N GLY A 99 13.38 11.72 -2.78
CA GLY A 99 13.85 12.92 -3.47
C GLY A 99 14.83 12.56 -4.57
N TRP A 100 14.72 13.14 -5.77
CA TRP A 100 15.76 12.99 -6.80
C TRP A 100 16.85 14.06 -6.70
N HIS A 101 16.73 14.98 -5.74
CA HIS A 101 17.72 16.01 -5.44
C HIS A 101 17.88 16.20 -3.93
N GLY A 102 19.11 16.49 -3.47
CA GLY A 102 19.36 16.80 -2.06
C GLY A 102 18.66 18.09 -1.61
N GLY A 103 18.24 18.13 -0.33
CA GLY A 103 17.68 19.33 0.31
C GLY A 103 16.23 19.67 -0.02
N VAL A 104 15.55 18.86 -0.83
CA VAL A 104 14.17 19.11 -1.30
C VAL A 104 13.10 18.97 -0.20
N GLY A 105 13.48 18.39 0.94
CA GLY A 105 12.63 18.19 2.11
C GLY A 105 11.79 16.91 2.06
N THR A 106 12.31 15.83 1.49
CA THR A 106 11.69 14.48 1.48
C THR A 106 11.22 14.07 2.86
N THR A 107 12.13 14.06 3.84
CA THR A 107 11.84 13.72 5.24
C THR A 107 10.76 14.59 5.87
N ALA A 108 10.75 15.89 5.57
CA ALA A 108 9.72 16.80 6.07
C ALA A 108 8.34 16.47 5.47
N LEU A 109 8.30 16.07 4.20
CA LEU A 109 7.08 15.59 3.54
C LEU A 109 6.61 14.28 4.14
N CYS A 110 7.51 13.30 4.36
CA CYS A 110 7.17 12.02 4.98
C CYS A 110 6.51 12.22 6.35
N ARG A 111 7.11 13.06 7.20
CA ARG A 111 6.52 13.45 8.49
C ARG A 111 5.14 14.08 8.33
N ALA A 112 5.00 15.02 7.40
CA ALA A 112 3.72 15.70 7.19
C ALA A 112 2.63 14.73 6.72
N LEU A 113 2.96 13.80 5.81
CA LEU A 113 2.05 12.77 5.32
C LEU A 113 1.64 11.81 6.43
N ALA A 114 2.61 11.22 7.13
CA ALA A 114 2.37 10.23 8.16
C ALA A 114 1.52 10.80 9.31
N PHE A 115 1.91 11.96 9.84
CA PHE A 115 1.22 12.56 10.98
C PHE A 115 -0.16 13.12 10.60
N SER A 116 -0.35 13.58 9.36
CA SER A 116 -1.69 13.99 8.90
C SER A 116 -2.67 12.83 8.78
N ALA A 117 -2.16 11.61 8.54
CA ALA A 117 -2.95 10.40 8.40
C ALA A 117 -2.89 9.50 9.66
N SER A 118 -2.19 9.93 10.72
CA SER A 118 -1.91 9.14 11.93
C SER A 118 -1.46 7.71 11.62
N CYS A 119 -0.58 7.55 10.62
CA CYS A 119 -0.10 6.24 10.18
C CYS A 119 1.39 6.07 10.49
N PRO A 120 1.92 4.82 10.45
CA PRO A 120 3.34 4.56 10.66
C PRO A 120 4.24 5.32 9.70
N LEU A 121 5.36 5.82 10.24
CA LEU A 121 6.46 6.43 9.50
C LEU A 121 7.73 5.57 9.65
N ILE A 122 8.26 5.10 8.53
CA ILE A 122 9.45 4.26 8.50
C ILE A 122 10.57 5.02 7.81
N ASP A 123 11.66 5.24 8.53
CA ASP A 123 12.85 5.89 8.00
C ASP A 123 13.80 4.87 7.40
N ALA A 124 13.78 4.76 6.08
CA ALA A 124 14.69 3.92 5.31
C ALA A 124 15.61 4.81 4.44
N SER A 125 15.95 6.01 4.94
CA SER A 125 16.71 6.99 4.18
C SER A 125 18.21 6.72 4.15
N GLY A 126 18.71 5.77 4.95
CA GLY A 126 20.13 5.48 5.13
C GLY A 126 20.87 6.53 5.97
N HIS A 127 20.16 7.43 6.65
CA HIS A 127 20.74 8.48 7.47
C HIS A 127 20.07 8.55 8.86
N ALA A 128 20.86 8.84 9.90
CA ALA A 128 20.36 9.13 11.25
C ALA A 128 20.80 10.54 11.68
N PRO A 129 19.96 11.32 12.39
CA PRO A 129 18.67 10.94 12.97
C PRO A 129 17.48 10.96 11.98
N GLY A 130 17.72 11.23 10.69
CA GLY A 130 16.75 11.07 9.60
C GLY A 130 15.40 11.72 9.89
N VAL A 131 14.34 10.93 10.04
CA VAL A 131 12.98 11.44 10.34
C VAL A 131 12.80 12.01 11.74
N LEU A 132 13.69 11.70 12.70
CA LEU A 132 13.58 12.16 14.09
C LEU A 132 14.13 13.58 14.24
N ARG A 133 13.40 14.43 14.98
CA ARG A 133 13.97 15.68 15.51
C ARG A 133 14.80 15.38 16.76
N PRO A 134 15.69 16.30 17.17
CA PRO A 134 16.42 16.15 18.44
C PRO A 134 15.53 15.88 19.66
N SER A 135 14.33 16.49 19.71
CA SER A 135 13.32 16.24 20.75
C SER A 135 12.75 14.83 20.72
N ASP A 136 12.66 14.23 19.52
CA ASP A 136 12.03 12.93 19.28
C ASP A 136 12.96 11.76 19.63
N GLY A 137 14.29 12.00 19.60
CA GLY A 137 15.32 10.99 19.85
C GLY A 137 15.36 10.44 21.28
N ARG A 138 14.63 11.05 22.22
CA ARG A 138 14.47 10.55 23.59
C ARG A 138 13.21 9.71 23.80
N ALA A 139 12.33 9.63 22.81
CA ALA A 139 11.11 8.83 22.93
C ALA A 139 11.48 7.34 23.13
N PRO A 140 10.91 6.65 24.14
CA PRO A 140 11.19 5.24 24.37
C PRO A 140 10.55 4.37 23.28
N GLY A 141 11.18 3.23 23.00
CA GLY A 141 10.69 2.20 22.08
C GLY A 141 11.76 1.74 21.09
N VAL A 142 11.39 0.76 20.28
CA VAL A 142 12.26 0.04 19.34
C VAL A 142 12.74 0.95 18.19
N ARG A 143 14.03 0.86 17.88
CA ARG A 143 14.69 1.53 16.74
C ARG A 143 15.23 0.51 15.76
N TRP A 144 15.71 0.95 14.60
CA TRP A 144 16.35 0.06 13.62
C TRP A 144 17.53 -0.75 14.19
N ALA A 145 18.28 -0.15 15.11
CA ALA A 145 19.41 -0.81 15.76
C ALA A 145 19.00 -1.90 16.77
N ASP A 146 17.72 -1.92 17.18
CA ASP A 146 17.19 -2.91 18.11
C ASP A 146 16.60 -4.14 17.39
N LEU A 147 16.41 -4.05 16.07
CA LEU A 147 15.91 -5.16 15.25
C LEU A 147 17.07 -6.02 14.77
N ASP A 148 16.98 -7.34 14.96
CA ASP A 148 17.96 -8.27 14.41
C ASP A 148 17.97 -8.19 12.88
N ALA A 149 19.15 -8.00 12.29
CA ALA A 149 19.38 -7.93 10.85
C ALA A 149 19.01 -9.23 10.12
N ALA A 150 19.04 -10.37 10.83
CA ALA A 150 18.68 -11.68 10.29
C ALA A 150 17.18 -12.00 10.45
N GLU A 151 16.43 -11.20 11.23
CA GLU A 151 15.02 -11.45 11.46
C GLU A 151 14.22 -11.24 10.17
N ALA A 152 13.53 -12.31 9.76
CA ALA A 152 12.74 -12.32 8.54
C ALA A 152 11.25 -12.12 8.83
N VAL A 153 10.82 -12.19 10.10
CA VAL A 153 9.41 -12.08 10.50
C VAL A 153 9.29 -11.26 11.78
N PHE A 154 8.48 -10.21 11.75
CA PHE A 154 8.11 -9.47 12.95
C PHE A 154 6.63 -9.68 13.28
N LEU A 155 6.33 -9.81 14.57
CA LEU A 155 4.94 -9.94 15.04
C LEU A 155 4.21 -8.59 14.95
N PRO A 156 2.88 -8.58 14.78
CA PRO A 156 2.08 -7.35 14.83
C PRO A 156 2.28 -6.49 16.09
N ALA A 157 2.67 -7.12 17.21
CA ALA A 157 3.01 -6.43 18.45
C ALA A 157 4.17 -5.41 18.30
N LEU A 158 4.99 -5.52 17.25
CA LEU A 158 6.02 -4.52 16.94
C LEU A 158 5.44 -3.10 16.86
N ALA A 159 4.22 -2.94 16.33
CA ALA A 159 3.59 -1.64 16.15
C ALA A 159 3.45 -0.84 17.46
N SER A 160 3.14 -1.51 18.58
CA SER A 160 3.02 -0.87 19.89
C SER A 160 4.36 -0.67 20.61
N GLN A 161 5.42 -1.33 20.13
CA GLN A 161 6.78 -1.18 20.64
C GLN A 161 7.52 -0.03 19.95
N LEU A 162 7.02 0.44 18.81
CA LEU A 162 7.59 1.60 18.12
C LEU A 162 7.31 2.89 18.91
N PRO A 163 8.27 3.83 18.94
CA PRO A 163 8.09 5.15 19.49
C PRO A 163 6.91 5.88 18.84
N SER A 164 5.98 6.38 19.65
CA SER A 164 4.82 7.15 19.18
C SER A 164 5.14 8.63 19.14
N ILE A 165 5.14 9.22 17.95
CA ILE A 165 5.40 10.65 17.73
C ILE A 165 4.16 11.25 17.09
N ARG A 166 3.51 12.19 17.78
CA ARG A 166 2.24 12.81 17.33
C ARG A 166 1.19 11.75 16.96
N SER A 167 1.09 10.70 17.79
CA SER A 167 0.18 9.56 17.60
C SER A 167 0.50 8.64 16.42
N SER A 168 1.61 8.85 15.71
CA SER A 168 2.10 7.93 14.69
C SER A 168 3.23 7.04 15.25
N PRO A 169 3.19 5.72 15.02
CA PRO A 169 4.33 4.86 15.25
C PRO A 169 5.50 5.25 14.32
N VAL A 170 6.71 5.37 14.84
CA VAL A 170 7.89 5.76 14.05
C VAL A 170 9.04 4.79 14.27
N LEU A 171 9.42 4.08 13.21
CA LEU A 171 10.66 3.31 13.18
C LEU A 171 11.75 4.15 12.51
N ALA A 172 12.80 4.45 13.26
CA ALA A 172 13.89 5.28 12.78
C ALA A 172 15.24 4.83 13.33
N GLY A 173 16.30 5.30 12.67
CA GLY A 173 17.66 5.08 13.11
C GLY A 173 18.04 6.02 14.25
N ASP A 174 19.09 5.64 14.98
CA ASP A 174 19.73 6.49 15.98
C ASP A 174 21.27 6.35 15.88
N ARG A 175 21.99 6.85 16.89
CA ARG A 175 23.47 6.78 16.95
C ARG A 175 24.05 5.36 16.88
N ARG A 176 23.24 4.32 17.13
CA ARG A 176 23.64 2.91 17.10
C ARG A 176 23.50 2.31 15.70
N GLY A 177 22.68 2.90 14.84
CA GLY A 177 22.48 2.42 13.47
C GLY A 177 21.18 2.91 12.82
N CYS A 178 21.11 2.77 11.50
CA CYS A 178 19.95 3.09 10.68
C CYS A 178 19.77 2.03 9.57
N ALA A 179 18.70 2.15 8.80
CA ALA A 179 18.40 1.32 7.64
C ALA A 179 18.26 2.19 6.40
N ASP A 180 18.54 1.60 5.24
CA ASP A 180 18.26 2.20 3.94
C ASP A 180 17.11 1.46 3.22
N ALA A 181 16.68 1.98 2.06
CA ALA A 181 15.54 1.42 1.33
C ALA A 181 15.78 0.01 0.78
N ALA A 182 17.02 -0.50 0.75
CA ALA A 182 17.33 -1.87 0.39
C ALA A 182 17.48 -2.80 1.60
N ASP A 183 17.27 -2.31 2.83
CA ASP A 183 17.36 -3.13 4.03
C ASP A 183 16.33 -4.29 3.99
N PRO A 184 16.77 -5.54 4.14
CA PRO A 184 15.92 -6.72 3.98
C PRO A 184 14.78 -6.76 5.02
N ARG A 185 14.94 -6.08 6.17
CA ARG A 185 13.92 -6.02 7.22
C ARG A 185 12.74 -5.11 6.87
N LEU A 186 12.87 -4.24 5.87
CA LEU A 186 11.83 -3.27 5.52
C LEU A 186 10.48 -3.93 5.18
N GLY A 187 10.50 -5.00 4.38
CA GLY A 187 9.30 -5.75 4.03
C GLY A 187 8.64 -6.43 5.22
N PRO A 188 9.37 -7.24 6.01
CA PRO A 188 8.86 -7.84 7.25
C PRO A 188 8.27 -6.82 8.24
N VAL A 189 8.93 -5.67 8.44
CA VAL A 189 8.40 -4.59 9.30
C VAL A 189 7.07 -4.05 8.77
N LEU A 190 6.98 -3.74 7.47
CA LEU A 190 5.74 -3.23 6.87
C LEU A 190 4.61 -4.25 6.99
N SER A 191 4.90 -5.54 6.79
CA SER A 191 3.92 -6.62 6.97
C SER A 191 3.46 -6.76 8.43
N ALA A 192 4.34 -6.56 9.41
CA ALA A 192 3.96 -6.57 10.82
C ALA A 192 3.03 -5.39 11.18
N LEU A 193 3.34 -4.19 10.68
CA LEU A 193 2.52 -2.99 10.89
C LEU A 193 1.13 -3.13 10.24
N GLU A 194 1.09 -3.69 9.03
CA GLU A 194 -0.15 -4.04 8.34
C GLU A 194 -0.95 -5.07 9.15
N GLY A 195 -0.30 -6.12 9.66
CA GLY A 195 -0.91 -7.12 10.54
C GLY A 195 -1.42 -6.54 11.87
N ALA A 196 -0.89 -5.40 12.30
CA ALA A 196 -1.39 -4.63 13.45
C ALA A 196 -2.58 -3.71 13.11
N GLY A 197 -3.04 -3.72 11.86
CA GLY A 197 -4.18 -2.93 11.37
C GLY A 197 -3.81 -1.60 10.71
N ALA A 198 -2.53 -1.36 10.38
CA ALA A 198 -2.14 -0.14 9.69
C ALA A 198 -2.67 -0.13 8.24
N ALA A 199 -3.72 0.66 7.98
CA ALA A 199 -4.30 0.83 6.65
C ALA A 199 -3.41 1.63 5.68
N ARG A 200 -2.39 2.34 6.19
CA ARG A 200 -1.41 3.10 5.40
C ARG A 200 -0.07 3.07 6.12
N ALA A 201 1.03 3.20 5.40
CA ALA A 201 2.36 3.46 5.95
C ALA A 201 3.12 4.42 5.01
N VAL A 202 3.97 5.28 5.58
CA VAL A 202 4.85 6.17 4.82
C VAL A 202 6.29 5.72 5.03
N VAL A 203 7.02 5.51 3.94
CA VAL A 203 8.45 5.15 3.97
C VAL A 203 9.26 6.32 3.41
N ASP A 204 10.15 6.88 4.23
CA ASP A 204 11.18 7.82 3.77
C ASP A 204 12.32 7.02 3.16
N CYS A 205 12.38 6.96 1.84
CA CYS A 205 13.44 6.26 1.11
C CYS A 205 14.68 7.13 0.90
N GLY A 206 14.68 8.38 1.36
CA GLY A 206 15.78 9.32 1.11
C GLY A 206 15.88 9.71 -0.36
N ARG A 207 16.95 9.27 -1.04
CA ARG A 207 17.22 9.59 -2.45
C ARG A 207 16.58 8.55 -3.37
N TRP A 208 16.04 8.98 -4.52
CA TRP A 208 15.72 8.05 -5.60
C TRP A 208 17.00 7.51 -6.22
N ASP A 209 17.30 6.24 -5.93
CA ASP A 209 18.46 5.50 -6.40
C ASP A 209 18.15 3.99 -6.47
N ALA A 210 19.16 3.17 -6.71
CA ALA A 210 18.99 1.71 -6.82
C ALA A 210 18.40 1.06 -5.56
N ARG A 211 18.56 1.64 -4.37
CA ARG A 211 17.96 1.12 -3.13
C ARG A 211 16.48 1.46 -3.07
N ALA A 212 16.11 2.71 -3.35
CA ALA A 212 14.71 3.11 -3.42
C ALA A 212 13.95 2.35 -4.53
N LEU A 213 14.62 2.06 -5.65
CA LEU A 213 14.07 1.19 -6.70
C LEU A 213 13.78 -0.23 -6.18
N ARG A 214 14.71 -0.84 -5.42
CA ARG A 214 14.46 -2.17 -4.82
C ARG A 214 13.26 -2.15 -3.88
N ALA A 215 13.12 -1.11 -3.04
CA ALA A 215 11.91 -0.95 -2.21
C ALA A 215 10.64 -0.85 -3.06
N ALA A 216 10.68 -0.07 -4.14
CA ALA A 216 9.53 0.10 -5.04
C ALA A 216 9.13 -1.21 -5.72
N GLN A 217 10.09 -2.05 -6.10
CA GLN A 217 9.83 -3.36 -6.71
C GLN A 217 9.33 -4.40 -5.70
N GLY A 218 9.76 -4.31 -4.43
CA GLY A 218 9.48 -5.34 -3.43
C GLY A 218 8.26 -5.07 -2.55
N VAL A 219 8.08 -3.82 -2.10
CA VAL A 219 7.14 -3.51 -1.00
C VAL A 219 6.27 -2.28 -1.24
N GLY A 220 6.58 -1.43 -2.22
CA GLY A 220 5.86 -0.17 -2.46
C GLY A 220 4.60 -0.35 -3.30
N ASP A 221 3.53 0.34 -2.93
CA ASP A 221 2.28 0.39 -3.71
C ASP A 221 2.20 1.67 -4.57
N ALA A 222 2.78 2.76 -4.07
CA ALA A 222 2.89 4.02 -4.79
C ALA A 222 4.17 4.77 -4.40
N LEU A 223 4.64 5.63 -5.30
CA LEU A 223 5.81 6.47 -5.11
C LEU A 223 5.43 7.95 -5.20
N VAL A 224 5.88 8.75 -4.22
CA VAL A 224 5.97 10.20 -4.34
C VAL A 224 7.43 10.58 -4.57
N LEU A 225 7.72 11.06 -5.77
CA LEU A 225 9.01 11.67 -6.09
C LEU A 225 8.93 13.17 -5.81
N VAL A 226 9.90 13.75 -5.11
CA VAL A 226 9.94 15.20 -4.83
C VAL A 226 11.24 15.88 -5.27
N GLY A 227 11.12 17.08 -5.84
CA GLY A 227 12.26 17.88 -6.28
C GLY A 227 12.00 19.38 -6.40
N TRP A 228 13.00 20.12 -6.87
CA TRP A 228 12.91 21.59 -6.99
C TRP A 228 12.02 22.02 -8.16
N GLY A 229 12.21 21.36 -9.31
CA GLY A 229 11.48 21.63 -10.54
C GLY A 229 12.04 22.78 -11.38
N ASP A 230 13.30 23.13 -11.24
CA ASP A 230 14.05 23.91 -12.25
C ASP A 230 14.66 23.01 -13.32
N ALA A 231 15.25 23.62 -14.36
CA ALA A 231 15.86 22.92 -15.49
C ALA A 231 16.91 21.89 -15.05
N ALA A 232 17.77 22.24 -14.10
CA ALA A 232 18.79 21.34 -13.56
C ALA A 232 18.14 20.15 -12.83
N SER A 233 17.12 20.41 -12.01
CA SER A 233 16.32 19.40 -11.34
C SER A 233 15.53 18.51 -12.31
N ALA A 234 15.07 19.03 -13.46
CA ALA A 234 14.38 18.27 -14.49
C ALA A 234 15.34 17.34 -15.24
N LEU A 235 16.50 17.84 -15.65
CA LEU A 235 17.55 17.04 -16.28
C LEU A 235 18.06 15.93 -15.34
N ALA A 236 18.26 16.25 -14.06
CA ALA A 236 18.67 15.25 -13.07
C ALA A 236 17.62 14.14 -12.93
N LEU A 237 16.33 14.49 -12.91
CA LEU A 237 15.24 13.51 -12.89
C LEU A 237 15.29 12.60 -14.13
N ALA A 238 15.39 13.18 -15.33
CA ALA A 238 15.47 12.43 -16.59
C ALA A 238 16.62 11.40 -16.57
N LEU A 239 17.80 11.83 -16.12
CA LEU A 239 18.97 10.96 -16.02
C LEU A 239 18.79 9.85 -14.97
N ASP A 240 18.20 10.16 -13.82
CA ASP A 240 17.96 9.16 -12.78
C ASP A 240 16.88 8.15 -13.20
N LEU A 241 15.81 8.57 -13.89
CA LEU A 241 14.76 7.68 -14.39
C LEU A 241 15.25 6.73 -15.48
N ARG A 242 16.20 7.16 -16.32
CA ARG A 242 16.86 6.27 -17.30
C ARG A 242 17.67 5.16 -16.63
N ARG A 243 18.29 5.44 -15.47
CA ARG A 243 19.07 4.45 -14.71
C ARG A 243 18.19 3.59 -13.79
N THR A 244 17.14 4.21 -13.25
CA THR A 244 16.25 3.64 -12.24
C THR A 244 14.80 3.94 -12.62
N PRO A 245 14.23 3.18 -13.58
CA PRO A 245 12.86 3.39 -14.03
C PRO A 245 11.88 3.06 -12.91
N VAL A 246 10.79 3.81 -12.82
CA VAL A 246 9.81 3.67 -11.73
C VAL A 246 8.82 2.55 -12.08
N PRO A 247 8.74 1.47 -11.26
CA PRO A 247 7.96 0.27 -11.58
C PRO A 247 6.52 0.30 -11.03
N ILE A 248 6.15 1.36 -10.29
CA ILE A 248 4.88 1.49 -9.57
C ILE A 248 4.23 2.85 -9.85
N PRO A 249 2.92 3.03 -9.60
CA PRO A 249 2.26 4.31 -9.79
C PRO A 249 2.98 5.45 -9.06
N ALA A 250 3.25 6.55 -9.77
CA ALA A 250 4.06 7.64 -9.25
C ALA A 250 3.38 9.02 -9.34
N LEU A 251 3.58 9.83 -8.31
CA LEU A 251 3.23 11.25 -8.26
C LEU A 251 4.52 12.06 -8.17
N THR A 252 4.73 12.95 -9.13
CA THR A 252 5.89 13.86 -9.13
C THR A 252 5.50 15.18 -8.50
N LEU A 253 6.22 15.57 -7.44
CA LEU A 253 6.02 16.82 -6.73
C LEU A 253 7.19 17.78 -6.95
N HIS A 254 6.88 19.03 -7.31
CA HIS A 254 7.90 20.08 -7.44
C HIS A 254 7.66 21.25 -6.49
N ARG A 255 8.73 21.86 -6.01
CA ARG A 255 8.65 23.01 -5.09
C ARG A 255 8.37 24.34 -5.79
N ARG A 256 8.87 24.52 -7.02
CA ARG A 256 8.72 25.78 -7.76
C ARG A 256 7.27 26.11 -8.09
N ALA A 257 6.95 27.40 -8.06
CA ALA A 257 5.64 27.90 -8.49
C ALA A 257 5.43 27.72 -10.00
N ARG A 258 6.49 27.92 -10.79
CA ARG A 258 6.56 27.67 -12.22
C ARG A 258 7.68 26.65 -12.47
N PRO A 259 7.35 25.36 -12.64
CA PRO A 259 8.37 24.36 -12.94
C PRO A 259 8.88 24.53 -14.36
N ASP A 260 10.08 24.03 -14.61
CA ASP A 260 10.61 23.86 -15.96
C ASP A 260 9.65 22.98 -16.80
N PRO A 261 9.38 23.34 -18.08
CA PRO A 261 8.52 22.55 -18.94
C PRO A 261 8.96 21.08 -19.08
N GLY A 262 10.28 20.84 -19.18
CA GLY A 262 10.86 19.51 -19.34
C GLY A 262 10.59 18.60 -18.14
N LEU A 263 10.26 19.16 -16.96
CA LEU A 263 9.88 18.34 -15.81
C LEU A 263 8.60 17.53 -16.07
N ARG A 264 7.62 18.10 -16.79
CA ARG A 264 6.37 17.39 -17.07
C ARG A 264 6.54 16.29 -18.11
N GLU A 265 7.45 16.49 -19.05
CA GLU A 265 7.79 15.53 -20.09
C GLU A 265 8.51 14.32 -19.50
N GLU A 266 9.38 14.55 -18.52
CA GLU A 266 10.21 13.51 -17.91
C GLU A 266 9.54 12.84 -16.69
N ALA A 267 8.46 13.40 -16.14
CA ALA A 267 7.83 12.86 -14.95
C ALA A 267 7.21 11.46 -15.20
N PRO A 268 7.42 10.47 -14.31
CA PRO A 268 6.90 9.10 -14.47
C PRO A 268 5.40 8.98 -14.17
N GLY A 269 4.67 10.11 -14.12
CA GLY A 269 3.26 10.18 -13.75
C GLY A 269 2.80 11.62 -13.56
N PRO A 270 1.61 11.84 -12.98
CA PRO A 270 1.08 13.17 -12.74
C PRO A 270 2.10 14.07 -12.02
N CYS A 271 2.25 15.30 -12.53
CA CYS A 271 3.19 16.28 -11.98
C CYS A 271 2.41 17.44 -11.34
N ALA A 272 2.69 17.71 -10.06
CA ALA A 272 1.97 18.71 -9.27
C ALA A 272 2.91 19.54 -8.39
N ARG A 273 2.50 20.76 -8.06
CA ARG A 273 3.21 21.59 -7.09
C ARG A 273 3.04 21.00 -5.69
N TYR A 274 4.13 20.98 -4.93
CA TYR A 274 4.14 20.63 -3.51
C TYR A 274 3.06 21.42 -2.75
N ALA A 275 2.28 20.72 -1.93
CA ALA A 275 1.16 21.28 -1.20
C ALA A 275 1.05 20.65 0.21
N ARG A 276 0.00 21.03 0.95
CA ARG A 276 -0.31 20.44 2.27
C ARG A 276 -0.55 18.93 2.13
N ALA A 277 -0.15 18.17 3.15
CA ALA A 277 -0.19 16.70 3.18
C ALA A 277 -1.56 16.11 2.78
N GLY A 278 -2.67 16.61 3.32
CA GLY A 278 -4.01 16.11 2.94
C GLY A 278 -4.38 16.31 1.47
N ARG A 279 -3.79 17.31 0.78
CA ARG A 279 -3.94 17.44 -0.68
C ARG A 279 -3.08 16.42 -1.40
N VAL A 280 -1.87 16.16 -0.91
CA VAL A 280 -0.97 15.15 -1.49
C VAL A 280 -1.58 13.76 -1.39
N TRP A 281 -2.15 13.37 -0.25
CA TRP A 281 -2.88 12.09 -0.11
C TRP A 281 -3.99 11.92 -1.14
N ARG A 282 -4.83 12.95 -1.33
CA ARG A 282 -5.89 12.91 -2.37
C ARG A 282 -5.35 12.80 -3.80
N LEU A 283 -4.13 13.27 -4.06
CA LEU A 283 -3.49 13.12 -5.37
C LEU A 283 -2.95 11.70 -5.52
N VAL A 284 -2.33 11.13 -4.49
CA VAL A 284 -1.87 9.74 -4.46
C VAL A 284 -3.04 8.78 -4.71
N GLU A 285 -4.15 8.94 -4.00
CA GLU A 285 -5.35 8.10 -4.17
C GLU A 285 -5.89 8.18 -5.59
N ARG A 286 -5.95 9.39 -6.18
CA ARG A 286 -6.34 9.55 -7.59
C ARG A 286 -5.36 8.90 -8.56
N THR A 287 -4.06 9.00 -8.32
CA THR A 287 -3.04 8.35 -9.16
C THR A 287 -3.23 6.84 -9.15
N LEU A 288 -3.48 6.26 -7.98
CA LEU A 288 -3.78 4.84 -7.83
C LEU A 288 -5.07 4.44 -8.56
N ASP A 289 -6.15 5.22 -8.40
CA ASP A 289 -7.42 4.96 -9.08
C ASP A 289 -7.29 5.00 -10.61
N VAL A 290 -6.44 5.88 -11.14
CA VAL A 290 -6.16 5.97 -12.58
C VAL A 290 -5.34 4.77 -13.05
N ALA A 291 -4.36 4.33 -12.27
CA ALA A 291 -3.54 3.16 -12.63
C ALA A 291 -4.32 1.83 -12.58
N ALA A 292 -5.44 1.78 -11.85
CA ALA A 292 -6.28 0.59 -11.73
C ALA A 292 -7.31 0.41 -12.87
N ARG A 293 -7.42 1.36 -13.79
CA ARG A 293 -8.36 1.36 -14.93
C ARG A 293 -7.64 0.98 -16.23
#